data_AF-A0A7C7LDP2-F1
#
_entry.id   AF-A0A7C7LDP2-F1
#
_cell.length_a   1.000
_cell.length_b   1.000
_cell.length_c   1.000
_cell.angle_alpha   90.00
_cell.angle_beta   90.00
_cell.angle_gamma   90.00
#
_symmetry.space_group_name_H-M   'P 1'
#
loop_
_entity.id
_entity.type
_entity.pdbx_description
1 polymer ?
#
loop_
_entity_poly.entity_id
_entity_poly.type
_entity_poly.pdbx_seq_one_letter_code
_entity_poly.pdbx_strand_id
1 'polypeptide(L)' 'MPVKQKQAFILRCYQYLPLKETAELLGVKAGTVKAHLFKALRNLRQQLTNYISV' A
#
# COMPACT_ATOMS: atom_id res chain seq x y z
N MET A 1 -7.22 2.79 -7.49
CA MET A 1 -6.02 3.10 -6.67
C MET A 1 -4.83 3.40 -7.58
N PRO A 2 -4.01 4.45 -7.31
CA PRO A 2 -2.80 4.78 -8.08
C PRO A 2 -1.71 3.70 -8.06
N VAL A 3 -0.93 3.60 -9.14
CA VAL A 3 0.07 2.53 -9.35
C VAL A 3 1.09 2.41 -8.21
N LYS A 4 1.74 3.52 -7.79
CA LYS A 4 2.73 3.51 -6.70
C LYS A 4 2.15 3.08 -5.34
N GLN A 5 0.85 3.33 -5.10
CA GLN A 5 0.15 2.86 -3.89
C GLN A 5 -0.13 1.36 -3.97
N LYS A 6 -0.53 0.86 -5.15
CA LYS A 6 -0.72 -0.58 -5.41
C LYS A 6 0.60 -1.35 -5.26
N GLN A 7 1.70 -0.83 -5.81
CA GLN A 7 3.03 -1.46 -5.71
C GLN A 7 3.51 -1.55 -4.26
N ALA A 8 3.45 -0.44 -3.50
CA ALA A 8 3.80 -0.45 -2.08
C ALA A 8 2.98 -1.47 -1.27
N PHE A 9 1.67 -1.56 -1.56
CA PHE A 9 0.78 -2.53 -0.92
C PHE A 9 1.14 -3.98 -1.28
N ILE A 10 1.39 -4.29 -2.56
CA ILE A 10 1.78 -5.65 -2.99
C ILE A 10 3.10 -6.08 -2.33
N LEU A 11 4.11 -5.21 -2.34
CA LEU A 11 5.43 -5.51 -1.77
C LEU A 11 5.34 -5.78 -0.25
N ARG A 12 4.60 -4.98 0.52
CA ARG A 12 4.47 -5.16 1.98
C ARG A 12 3.45 -6.24 2.39
N CYS A 13 2.36 -6.45 1.65
CA CYS A 13 1.27 -7.34 2.09
C CYS A 13 1.30 -8.73 1.45
N TYR A 14 1.85 -8.88 0.23
CA TYR A 14 1.95 -10.19 -0.46
C TYR A 14 3.39 -10.72 -0.47
N GLN A 15 4.38 -9.85 -0.67
CA GLN A 15 5.80 -10.25 -0.70
C GLN A 15 6.51 -10.10 0.66
N TYR A 16 5.80 -9.61 1.68
CA TYR A 16 6.29 -9.37 3.04
C TYR A 16 7.59 -8.54 3.14
N LEU A 17 7.95 -7.77 2.11
CA LEU A 17 9.20 -7.02 2.05
C LEU A 17 9.28 -5.94 3.14
N PRO A 18 10.40 -5.81 3.88
CA PRO A 18 10.64 -4.74 4.82
C PRO A 18 10.38 -3.33 4.26
N LEU A 19 9.99 -2.41 5.15
CA LEU A 19 9.65 -1.03 4.75
C LEU A 19 10.82 -0.28 4.09
N LYS A 20 12.07 -0.59 4.49
CA LYS A 20 13.29 -0.01 3.90
C LYS A 20 13.51 -0.50 2.47
N GLU A 21 13.57 -1.82 2.26
CA GLU A 21 13.69 -2.43 0.94
C GLU A 21 12.56 -2.02 -0.01
N THR A 22 11.32 -1.92 0.50
CA THR A 22 10.18 -1.38 -0.27
C THR A 22 10.39 0.07 -0.69
N ALA A 23 11.06 0.88 0.14
CA ALA A 23 11.36 2.27 -0.18
C ALA A 23 12.47 2.39 -1.24
N GLU A 24 13.51 1.56 -1.10
CA GLU A 24 14.64 1.44 -2.03
C GLU A 24 14.17 0.98 -3.41
N LEU A 25 13.41 -0.13 -3.50
CA LEU A 25 12.84 -0.64 -4.76
C LEU A 25 11.89 0.34 -5.46
N LEU A 26 11.18 1.19 -4.70
CA LEU A 26 10.27 2.19 -5.25
C LEU A 26 10.96 3.54 -5.54
N GLY A 27 12.24 3.69 -5.19
CA GLY A 27 12.99 4.95 -5.34
C GLY A 27 12.40 6.11 -4.53
N VAL A 28 11.82 5.85 -3.35
CA VAL A 28 11.17 6.87 -2.50
C VAL A 28 11.63 6.77 -1.05
N LYS A 29 11.38 7.81 -0.26
CA LYS A 29 11.65 7.79 1.19
C LYS A 29 10.68 6.82 1.90
N ALA A 30 11.13 6.15 2.96
CA ALA A 30 10.28 5.24 3.75
C ALA A 30 9.00 5.90 4.31
N GLY A 31 9.04 7.21 4.60
CA GLY A 31 7.83 7.99 4.96
C GLY A 31 6.81 8.08 3.83
N THR A 32 7.26 8.19 2.57
CA THR A 32 6.41 8.14 1.38
C THR A 32 5.76 6.76 1.22
N VAL A 33 6.49 5.68 1.50
CA VAL A 33 5.93 4.31 1.52
C VAL A 33 4.82 4.19 2.57
N LYS A 34 5.02 4.68 3.80
CA LYS A 34 3.96 4.72 4.83
C LYS A 34 2.72 5.49 4.35
N ALA A 35 2.91 6.66 3.72
CA ALA A 35 1.80 7.45 3.19
C ALA A 35 1.09 6.75 2.01
N HIS A 36 1.82 6.03 1.16
CA HIS A 36 1.25 5.22 0.09
C HIS A 36 0.46 4.03 0.62
N LEU A 37 0.98 3.30 1.61
CA LEU A 37 0.29 2.21 2.30
C LEU A 37 -0.99 2.67 2.99
N PHE A 38 -0.95 3.79 3.70
CA PHE A 38 -2.15 4.35 4.35
C PHE A 38 -3.25 4.69 3.33
N LYS A 39 -2.88 5.35 2.22
CA LYS A 39 -3.83 5.67 1.13
C LYS A 39 -4.32 4.40 0.41
N ALA A 40 -3.46 3.42 0.20
CA ALA A 40 -3.83 2.11 -0.38
C ALA A 40 -4.87 1.39 0.48
N LEU A 41 -4.60 1.25 1.78
CA LEU A 41 -5.50 0.61 2.75
C LEU A 41 -6.83 1.36 2.91
N ARG A 42 -6.83 2.70 2.89
CA ARG A 42 -8.06 3.49 2.91
C ARG A 42 -8.92 3.24 1.67
N ASN A 43 -8.31 3.29 0.48
CA ASN A 43 -9.01 3.01 -0.78
C ASN A 43 -9.56 1.57 -0.80
N LEU A 44 -8.76 0.58 -0.41
CA LEU A 44 -9.17 -0.82 -0.33
C LEU A 44 -10.35 -1.01 0.64
N ARG A 45 -10.29 -0.43 1.84
CA ARG A 45 -11.43 -0.47 2.78
C ARG A 45 -12.68 0.13 2.17
N GLN A 46 -12.59 1.30 1.54
CA GLN A 46 -13.76 1.94 0.89
C GLN A 46 -14.34 1.09 -0.24
N GLN A 47 -13.50 0.43 -1.06
CA GLN A 47 -13.99 -0.48 -2.10
C GLN A 47 -14.64 -1.74 -1.51
N LEU A 48 -14.14 -2.24 -0.37
CA LEU A 48 -14.67 -3.41 0.32
C LEU A 48 -15.89 -3.11 1.21
N THR A 49 -16.13 -1.85 1.60
CA THR A 49 -17.31 -1.47 2.42
C THR A 49 -18.61 -1.96 1.80
N ASN A 50 -18.75 -1.83 0.47
CA ASN A 50 -19.93 -2.27 -0.28
C ASN A 50 -20.13 -3.80 -0.31
N TYR A 51 -19.13 -4.59 0.07
CA TYR A 51 -19.16 -6.06 0.10
C TYR A 51 -19.19 -6.63 1.53
N ILE A 52 -18.95 -5.79 2.55
CA ILE A 52 -18.89 -6.17 3.96
C ILE A 52 -20.14 -5.68 4.73
N SER A 53 -20.96 -4.81 4.12
CA SER A 53 -22.29 -4.46 4.64
C SER A 53 -23.28 -5.62 4.50
N VAL A 54 -23.30 -6.47 5.53
CA VAL A 54 -24.38 -7.41 5.89
C VAL A 54 -25.14 -6.80 7.07
#